data_AF-A0A7W1EZ96-F1
#
_entry.id   AF-A0A7W1EZ96-F1
#
_cell.length_a   1.000
_cell.length_b   1.000
_cell.length_c   1.000
_cell.angle_alpha   90.00
_cell.angle_beta   90.00
_cell.angle_gamma   90.00
#
_symmetry.space_group_name_H-M   'P 1'
#
loop_
_entity.id
_entity.type
_entity.pdbx_description
1 polymer ?
#
loop_
_entity_poly.entity_id
_entity_poly.type
_entity_poly.pdbx_seq_one_letter_code
_entity_poly.pdbx_strand_id
1 'polypeptide(L)'
;MKAITTILLFLLLNAFCFAQTTPCEKIYNTPDSLAKYKTGKKDLHAYFQEKIIPILGDCIKQKLDVVYSMTIKLTIDATGKVNAVEFLKPELTEYCKTKLTTEMLQMQGWKPGMASKQNVCSVFIYPIAGIRWQ
;
A
#
# COMPACT_ATOMS: atom_id res chain seq x y z
N MET A 1 -16.22 50.21 -25.06
CA MET A 1 -15.19 49.50 -24.25
C MET A 1 -15.90 48.56 -23.28
N LYS A 2 -15.93 47.26 -23.58
CA LYS A 2 -16.49 46.20 -22.72
C LYS A 2 -15.49 45.05 -22.71
N ALA A 3 -14.55 45.08 -21.79
CA ALA A 3 -13.52 44.05 -21.66
C ALA A 3 -12.99 44.01 -20.22
N ILE A 4 -13.86 43.79 -19.23
CA ILE A 4 -13.42 43.66 -17.82
C ILE A 4 -14.08 42.46 -17.10
N THR A 5 -15.01 41.74 -17.74
CA THR A 5 -15.88 40.77 -17.03
C THR A 5 -15.55 39.29 -17.26
N THR A 6 -14.33 38.94 -17.70
CA THR A 6 -13.98 37.54 -18.02
C THR A 6 -12.77 36.99 -17.29
N ILE A 7 -12.09 37.77 -16.43
CA ILE A 7 -10.85 37.33 -15.77
C ILE A 7 -11.08 36.77 -14.36
N LEU A 8 -12.22 37.08 -13.72
CA LEU A 8 -12.48 36.63 -12.33
C LEU A 8 -12.96 35.18 -12.17
N LEU A 9 -13.27 34.46 -13.26
CA LEU A 9 -13.81 33.09 -13.17
C LEU A 9 -12.73 31.99 -13.12
N PHE A 10 -11.47 32.31 -13.44
CA PHE A 10 -10.39 31.31 -13.50
C PHE A 10 -9.62 31.11 -12.18
N LEU A 11 -9.85 31.95 -11.17
CA LEU A 11 -9.14 31.85 -9.88
C LEU A 11 -9.81 30.92 -8.85
N LEU A 12 -11.04 30.46 -9.08
CA LEU A 12 -11.76 29.58 -8.15
C LEU A 12 -11.54 28.07 -8.41
N LEU A 13 -10.84 27.69 -9.49
CA LEU A 13 -10.63 26.27 -9.85
C LEU A 13 -9.32 25.67 -9.32
N ASN A 14 -8.48 26.44 -8.62
CA ASN A 14 -7.17 25.96 -8.14
C ASN A 14 -7.10 25.61 -6.65
N ALA A 15 -8.24 25.59 -5.94
CA ALA A 15 -8.30 25.02 -4.59
C ALA A 15 -8.43 23.48 -4.65
N PHE A 16 -7.56 22.81 -5.42
CA PHE A 16 -7.28 21.40 -5.17
C PHE A 16 -6.51 21.35 -3.86
N CYS A 17 -7.26 21.23 -2.76
CA CYS A 17 -6.73 20.94 -1.45
C CYS A 17 -5.92 19.65 -1.58
N PHE A 18 -4.59 19.77 -1.64
CA PHE A 18 -3.69 18.66 -1.40
C PHE A 18 -3.94 18.22 0.04
N ALA A 19 -4.87 17.27 0.22
CA ALA A 19 -5.03 16.56 1.48
C ALA A 19 -3.73 15.80 1.71
N GLN A 20 -2.78 16.47 2.37
CA GLN A 20 -1.61 15.83 2.93
C GLN A 20 -2.15 14.74 3.85
N THR A 21 -1.84 13.49 3.55
CA THR A 21 -2.22 12.35 4.38
C THR A 21 -1.67 12.62 5.78
N THR A 22 -2.55 12.86 6.74
CA THR A 22 -2.14 13.06 8.12
C THR A 22 -1.38 11.80 8.55
N PRO A 23 -0.13 11.92 9.02
CA PRO A 23 0.60 10.77 9.52
C PRO A 23 -0.23 10.08 10.62
N CYS A 24 -0.20 8.75 10.66
CA CYS A 24 -0.95 7.98 11.65
C CYS A 24 -0.40 8.26 13.07
N GLU A 25 -1.14 9.03 13.87
CA GLU A 25 -0.78 9.30 15.27
C GLU A 25 -0.78 8.04 16.13
N LYS A 26 -1.69 7.10 15.83
CA LYS A 26 -1.80 5.82 16.51
C LYS A 26 -2.01 4.69 15.50
N ILE A 27 -1.19 3.65 15.61
CA ILE A 27 -1.27 2.45 14.77
C ILE A 27 -1.76 1.29 15.63
N TYR A 28 -2.87 0.68 15.22
CA TYR A 28 -3.47 -0.47 15.90
C TYR A 28 -2.91 -1.77 15.35
N ASN A 29 -2.23 -2.55 16.20
CA ASN A 29 -1.79 -3.91 15.83
C ASN A 29 -2.95 -4.92 15.84
N THR A 30 -3.94 -4.67 16.70
CA THR A 30 -5.13 -5.53 16.89
C THR A 30 -6.38 -4.66 16.98
N PRO A 31 -6.83 -4.03 15.87
CA PRO A 31 -8.13 -3.33 15.84
C PRO A 31 -9.30 -4.32 15.97
N ASP A 32 -10.50 -3.83 16.32
CA ASP A 32 -11.72 -4.65 16.41
C ASP A 32 -12.04 -5.38 15.09
N SER A 33 -11.74 -4.73 13.96
CA SER A 33 -11.73 -5.34 12.63
C SER A 33 -10.43 -5.05 11.91
N LEU A 34 -9.79 -6.09 11.35
CA LEU A 34 -8.58 -5.95 10.55
C LEU A 34 -8.86 -5.22 9.22
N ALA A 35 -7.84 -4.56 8.70
CA ALA A 35 -7.85 -4.05 7.33
C ALA A 35 -8.07 -5.19 6.33
N LYS A 36 -8.80 -4.92 5.26
CA LYS A 36 -9.21 -5.94 4.28
C LYS A 36 -9.02 -5.42 2.86
N TYR A 37 -8.26 -6.15 2.05
CA TYR A 37 -8.11 -5.82 0.63
C TYR A 37 -9.32 -6.28 -0.19
N LYS A 38 -10.01 -5.36 -0.86
CA LYS A 38 -11.19 -5.61 -1.71
C LYS A 38 -12.18 -6.60 -1.05
N THR A 39 -12.45 -7.75 -1.68
CA THR A 39 -13.35 -8.78 -1.16
C THR A 39 -12.69 -9.73 -0.16
N GLY A 40 -11.36 -9.67 -0.01
CA GLY A 40 -10.57 -10.36 1.01
C GLY A 40 -9.36 -11.10 0.46
N LYS A 41 -9.11 -12.30 1.01
CA LYS A 41 -7.91 -13.09 0.72
C LYS A 41 -7.75 -13.45 -0.77
N LYS A 42 -8.84 -13.72 -1.49
CA LYS A 42 -8.81 -14.09 -2.91
C LYS A 42 -8.23 -12.96 -3.76
N ASP A 43 -8.75 -11.74 -3.61
CA ASP A 43 -8.26 -10.59 -4.37
C ASP A 43 -6.84 -10.20 -3.97
N LEU A 44 -6.51 -10.36 -2.69
CA LEU A 44 -5.14 -10.12 -2.22
C LEU A 44 -4.19 -11.12 -2.88
N HIS A 45 -4.54 -12.40 -2.89
CA HIS A 45 -3.75 -13.42 -3.56
C HIS A 45 -3.58 -13.13 -5.06
N ALA A 46 -4.66 -12.74 -5.75
CA ALA A 46 -4.59 -12.35 -7.17
C ALA A 46 -3.63 -11.18 -7.39
N TYR A 47 -3.71 -10.13 -6.57
CA TYR A 47 -2.77 -9.01 -6.61
C TYR A 47 -1.31 -9.48 -6.46
N PHE A 48 -1.06 -10.37 -5.50
CA PHE A 48 0.29 -10.91 -5.29
C PHE A 48 0.80 -11.69 -6.49
N GLN A 49 -0.04 -12.53 -7.12
CA GLN A 49 0.32 -13.28 -8.33
C GLN A 49 0.60 -12.35 -9.51
N GLU A 50 -0.22 -11.31 -9.69
CA GLU A 50 -0.15 -10.43 -10.86
C GLU A 50 0.94 -9.36 -10.75
N LYS A 51 1.21 -8.85 -9.54
CA LYS A 51 2.07 -7.68 -9.33
C LYS A 51 3.35 -8.01 -8.59
N ILE A 52 3.25 -8.79 -7.52
CA ILE A 52 4.37 -8.99 -6.60
C ILE A 52 5.31 -10.11 -7.04
N ILE A 53 4.76 -11.26 -7.47
CA ILE A 53 5.58 -12.39 -7.92
C ILE A 53 6.47 -12.04 -9.11
N PRO A 54 6.01 -11.31 -10.14
CA PRO A 54 6.89 -10.88 -11.24
C PRO A 54 8.08 -10.05 -10.77
N ILE A 55 7.87 -9.10 -9.84
CA ILE A 55 8.94 -8.26 -9.28
C ILE A 55 9.96 -9.14 -8.55
N LEU A 56 9.51 -10.10 -7.74
CA LEU A 56 10.39 -11.03 -7.05
C LEU A 56 11.13 -11.96 -8.03
N GLY A 57 10.47 -12.39 -9.10
CA GLY A 57 11.10 -13.18 -10.16
C GLY A 57 12.25 -12.43 -10.83
N ASP A 58 12.08 -11.14 -11.11
CA ASP A 58 13.14 -10.29 -11.67
C ASP A 58 14.30 -10.10 -10.69
N CYS A 59 14.00 -9.93 -9.40
CA CYS A 59 14.99 -9.88 -8.32
C CYS A 59 15.88 -11.13 -8.28
N ILE A 60 15.27 -12.30 -8.40
CA ILE A 60 15.98 -13.58 -8.35
C ILE A 60 16.78 -13.83 -9.63
N LYS A 61 16.22 -13.51 -10.80
CA LYS A 61 16.93 -13.66 -12.09
C LYS A 61 18.20 -12.82 -12.15
N GLN A 62 18.20 -11.65 -11.51
CA GLN A 62 19.38 -10.80 -11.36
C GLN A 62 20.39 -11.34 -10.33
N LYS A 63 20.15 -12.54 -9.77
CA LYS A 63 20.90 -13.17 -8.67
C LYS A 63 21.01 -12.28 -7.43
N LEU A 64 20.05 -11.39 -7.24
CA LEU A 64 20.08 -10.44 -6.12
C LEU A 64 19.62 -11.11 -4.83
N ASP A 65 18.62 -11.99 -4.90
CA ASP A 65 18.02 -12.61 -3.72
C ASP A 65 17.54 -14.05 -4.04
N VAL A 66 17.45 -14.92 -3.02
CA VAL A 66 16.73 -16.21 -3.10
C VAL A 66 15.69 -16.25 -1.99
N VAL A 67 14.42 -16.10 -2.36
CA VAL A 67 13.32 -15.88 -1.39
C VAL A 67 12.40 -17.09 -1.34
N TYR A 68 12.53 -17.95 -0.33
CA TYR A 68 11.66 -19.13 -0.17
C TYR A 68 10.34 -18.83 0.57
N SER A 69 10.40 -17.83 1.45
CA SER A 69 9.27 -17.29 2.19
C SER A 69 9.53 -15.80 2.37
N MET A 70 8.50 -15.02 2.68
CA MET A 70 8.61 -13.60 3.03
C MET A 70 7.44 -13.21 3.92
N THR A 71 7.68 -12.42 4.96
CA THR A 71 6.60 -11.82 5.77
C THR A 71 6.61 -10.32 5.57
N ILE A 72 5.48 -9.80 5.06
CA ILE A 72 5.29 -8.38 4.80
C ILE A 72 4.37 -7.81 5.87
N LYS A 73 4.76 -6.68 6.44
CA LYS A 73 3.95 -5.88 7.32
C LYS A 73 3.58 -4.59 6.60
N LEU A 74 2.28 -4.38 6.40
CA LEU A 74 1.71 -3.18 5.80
C LEU A 74 1.08 -2.34 6.89
N THR A 75 1.30 -1.03 6.86
CA THR A 75 0.49 -0.08 7.62
C THR A 75 -0.55 0.51 6.68
N ILE A 76 -1.81 0.27 7.00
CA ILE A 76 -2.96 0.77 6.27
C ILE A 76 -3.54 1.93 7.09
N ASP A 77 -3.68 3.10 6.47
CA ASP A 77 -4.24 4.27 7.13
C ASP A 77 -5.77 4.19 7.26
N ALA A 78 -6.37 5.15 7.97
CA ALA A 78 -7.81 5.23 8.19
C ALA A 78 -8.63 5.50 6.89
N THR A 79 -7.97 5.85 5.78
CA THR A 79 -8.60 6.03 4.47
C THR A 79 -8.52 4.78 3.59
N GLY A 80 -7.78 3.76 4.01
CA GLY A 80 -7.54 2.57 3.22
C GLY A 80 -6.41 2.74 2.20
N LYS A 81 -5.39 3.54 2.50
CA LYS A 81 -4.13 3.58 1.74
C LYS A 81 -3.01 2.90 2.50
N VAL A 82 -2.10 2.27 1.77
CA VAL A 82 -0.83 1.78 2.34
C VAL A 82 0.10 2.97 2.51
N ASN A 83 0.57 3.24 3.73
CA ASN A 83 1.50 4.35 3.99
C ASN A 83 2.90 3.89 4.44
N ALA A 84 3.04 2.63 4.86
CA ALA A 84 4.33 2.03 5.16
C ALA A 84 4.34 0.54 4.79
N VAL A 85 5.51 0.07 4.38
CA VAL A 85 5.80 -1.31 4.01
C VAL A 85 7.07 -1.73 4.73
N GLU A 86 7.00 -2.79 5.50
CA GLU A 86 8.13 -3.37 6.22
C GLU A 86 8.28 -4.85 5.82
N PHE A 87 9.49 -5.27 5.44
CA PHE A 87 9.82 -6.67 5.18
C PHE A 87 10.45 -7.25 6.43
N LEU A 88 9.72 -8.13 7.14
CA LEU A 88 10.19 -8.66 8.41
C LEU A 88 11.28 -9.73 8.22
N LYS A 89 11.11 -10.57 7.19
CA LYS A 89 12.07 -11.57 6.68
C LYS A 89 11.68 -11.96 5.25
N PRO A 90 12.59 -12.44 4.41
CA PRO A 90 14.06 -12.44 4.54
C PRO A 90 14.62 -11.04 4.30
N GLU A 91 15.92 -10.88 4.49
CA GLU A 91 16.63 -9.71 3.98
C GLU A 91 16.61 -9.75 2.45
N LEU A 92 15.98 -8.74 1.86
CA LEU A 92 16.02 -8.47 0.43
C LEU A 92 17.10 -7.42 0.15
N THR A 93 17.68 -7.44 -1.04
CA THR A 93 18.49 -6.31 -1.51
C THR A 93 17.68 -5.01 -1.53
N GLU A 94 18.34 -3.87 -1.32
CA GLU A 94 17.67 -2.56 -1.33
C GLU A 94 16.96 -2.26 -2.65
N TYR A 95 17.49 -2.75 -3.77
CA TYR A 95 16.83 -2.68 -5.06
C TYR A 95 15.47 -3.38 -5.04
N CYS A 96 15.42 -4.61 -4.53
CA CYS A 96 14.19 -5.40 -4.46
C CYS A 96 13.19 -4.82 -3.46
N LYS A 97 13.65 -4.39 -2.27
CA LYS A 97 12.82 -3.66 -1.32
C LYS A 97 12.21 -2.42 -1.96
N THR A 98 13.00 -1.62 -2.66
CA THR A 98 12.53 -0.37 -3.29
C THR A 98 11.43 -0.65 -4.32
N LYS A 99 11.62 -1.63 -5.20
CA LYS A 99 10.60 -2.00 -6.20
C LYS A 99 9.30 -2.49 -5.55
N LEU A 100 9.42 -3.41 -4.59
CA LEU A 100 8.26 -3.97 -3.90
C LEU A 100 7.52 -2.93 -3.07
N THR A 101 8.24 -2.09 -2.33
CA THR A 101 7.66 -0.98 -1.56
C THR A 101 6.95 -0.01 -2.48
N THR A 102 7.55 0.37 -3.60
CA THR A 102 6.94 1.28 -4.58
C THR A 102 5.60 0.73 -5.09
N GLU A 103 5.56 -0.55 -5.49
CA GLU A 103 4.33 -1.19 -5.95
C GLU A 103 3.27 -1.29 -4.83
N MET A 104 3.67 -1.67 -3.62
CA MET A 104 2.74 -1.85 -2.50
C MET A 104 2.19 -0.52 -1.96
N LEU A 105 2.95 0.57 -1.99
CA LEU A 105 2.46 1.90 -1.63
C LEU A 105 1.40 2.41 -2.62
N GLN A 106 1.42 1.93 -3.87
CA GLN A 106 0.41 2.28 -4.89
C GLN A 106 -0.84 1.40 -4.82
N MET A 107 -0.87 0.42 -3.92
CA MET A 107 -1.95 -0.56 -3.83
C MET A 107 -3.27 0.09 -3.40
N GLN A 108 -4.27 0.03 -4.27
CA GLN A 108 -5.60 0.60 -4.03
C GLN A 108 -6.65 -0.47 -3.75
N GLY A 109 -7.70 -0.09 -3.01
CA GLY A 109 -8.84 -0.95 -2.71
C GLY A 109 -8.80 -1.60 -1.33
N TRP A 110 -7.94 -1.11 -0.43
CA TRP A 110 -8.00 -1.50 0.97
C TRP A 110 -9.21 -0.86 1.65
N LYS A 111 -9.89 -1.66 2.47
CA LYS A 111 -10.78 -1.18 3.52
C LYS A 111 -9.95 -1.05 4.81
N PRO A 112 -9.99 0.10 5.49
CA PRO A 112 -9.22 0.31 6.71
C PRO A 112 -9.67 -0.62 7.83
N GLY A 113 -8.81 -0.81 8.83
CA GLY A 113 -9.21 -1.44 10.07
C GLY A 113 -10.19 -0.57 10.85
N MET A 114 -10.94 -1.15 11.77
CA MET A 114 -11.89 -0.43 12.62
C MET A 114 -11.61 -0.66 14.10
N ALA A 115 -11.65 0.40 14.89
CA ALA A 115 -11.68 0.33 16.36
C ALA A 115 -12.75 1.29 16.88
N SER A 116 -13.57 0.85 17.84
CA SER A 116 -14.69 1.64 18.37
C SER A 116 -15.60 2.20 17.28
N LYS A 117 -15.87 1.40 16.23
CA LYS A 117 -16.69 1.76 15.04
C LYS A 117 -16.11 2.89 14.17
N GLN A 118 -14.86 3.30 14.38
CA GLN A 118 -14.18 4.29 13.55
C GLN A 118 -13.08 3.63 12.72
N ASN A 119 -12.84 4.15 11.52
CA ASN A 119 -11.70 3.72 10.72
C ASN A 119 -10.41 4.18 11.41
N VAL A 120 -9.44 3.28 11.51
CA VAL A 120 -8.17 3.55 12.19
C VAL A 120 -6.99 3.10 11.33
N CYS A 121 -5.84 3.70 11.58
CA CYS A 121 -4.60 3.16 11.07
C CYS A 121 -4.30 1.81 11.74
N SER A 122 -3.98 0.80 10.95
CA SER A 122 -3.75 -0.54 11.48
C SER A 122 -2.70 -1.30 10.70
N VAL A 123 -2.09 -2.28 11.36
CA VAL A 123 -1.13 -3.19 10.75
C VAL A 123 -1.87 -4.36 10.10
N PHE A 124 -1.43 -4.72 8.90
CA PHE A 124 -1.78 -5.96 8.23
C PHE A 124 -0.52 -6.78 7.95
N ILE A 125 -0.47 -8.02 8.45
CA ILE A 125 0.66 -8.92 8.26
C ILE A 125 0.29 -10.00 7.23
N TYR A 126 1.09 -10.10 6.16
CA TYR A 126 0.92 -11.09 5.12
C TYR A 126 2.13 -12.02 5.03
N PRO A 127 2.02 -13.26 5.55
CA PRO A 127 3.04 -14.28 5.34
C PRO A 127 2.89 -14.89 3.95
N ILE A 128 4.00 -14.99 3.24
CA ILE A 128 4.14 -15.65 1.95
C ILE A 128 5.11 -16.81 2.17
N ALA A 129 4.69 -18.02 1.81
CA ALA A 129 5.52 -19.20 1.92
C ALA A 129 5.36 -20.06 0.66
N GLY A 130 6.33 -20.93 0.41
CA GLY A 130 6.26 -21.90 -0.67
C GLY A 130 6.34 -21.26 -2.05
N ILE A 131 7.10 -20.16 -2.19
CA ILE A 131 7.30 -19.55 -3.51
C ILE A 131 8.19 -20.51 -4.31
N ARG A 132 7.58 -21.25 -5.24
CA ARG A 132 8.28 -22.09 -6.20
C ARG A 132 8.65 -21.22 -7.39
N TRP A 133 9.94 -20.90 -7.49
CA TRP A 133 10.54 -20.28 -8.65
C TRP A 133 10.67 -21.37 -9.73
N GLN A 134 9.83 -21.30 -10.76
CA GLN A 134 9.93 -22.14 -11.95
C GLN A 134 10.67 -21.40 -13.06
#